data_AF-A0A7Y2T4V3-F1
#
_entry.id   AF-A0A7Y2T4V3-F1
#
_cell.length_a   1.000
_cell.length_b   1.000
_cell.length_c   1.000
_cell.angle_alpha   90.00
_cell.angle_beta   90.00
_cell.angle_gamma   90.00
#
_symmetry.space_group_name_H-M   'P 1'
#
loop_
_entity.id
_entity.type
_entity.pdbx_description
1 polymer ?
#
loop_
_entity_poly.entity_id
_entity_poly.type
_entity_poly.pdbx_seq_one_letter_code
_entity_poly.pdbx_strand_id
1 'polypeptide(L)'
;MSEDTSQTTETTETTEEEEVDTAFKLDRFELPNRLTKNEDTESDTYAQFTAEPFESGYGHTIGNSLRRVLLSSLEGAAITSVRIAGVQHEFSSLPGCVEDVTDIILNLKKVKFKHHGKEPRVLTIKAEKEGVITAADIDDDNMYEVVNKKQVICTLDRKVKFDCEFEVKVGRGFNTGDENKRPDMPIGVIAIDSIFSPVVRVKYAVEATRVGQMTDYDKLVCDIWTDGRVEPSDALLQASAILRHHLDVFVNYDENAVDFEEAPAEQSEENAALKKLLNMSVNEIELSVRAANCLNNANITTVGQLATKTEAEMLKYRNFGKKSLNEIKEKLVELGLGLGMNIDPKLLTGALPSVAVPQLGAEEEAPVGLADLIAQNLND
;
A
#
# COMPACT_ATOMS: atom_id res chain seq x y z
N MET A 1 -42.73 -11.16 -64.24
CA MET A 1 -42.21 -12.26 -65.07
C MET A 1 -40.81 -11.86 -65.47
N SER A 2 -39.73 -12.44 -65.00
CA SER A 2 -39.55 -13.67 -64.23
C SER A 2 -38.20 -13.59 -63.50
N GLU A 3 -38.15 -14.26 -62.36
CA GLU A 3 -37.00 -14.72 -61.58
C GLU A 3 -35.72 -15.01 -62.41
N ASP A 4 -34.56 -14.62 -61.88
CA ASP A 4 -33.55 -15.65 -61.61
C ASP A 4 -32.63 -15.26 -60.44
N THR A 5 -32.40 -16.24 -59.58
CA THR A 5 -31.71 -16.16 -58.29
C THR A 5 -30.39 -16.92 -58.44
N SER A 6 -29.25 -16.25 -58.39
CA SER A 6 -27.96 -16.93 -58.24
C SER A 6 -27.30 -16.51 -56.94
N GLN A 7 -27.44 -17.37 -55.95
CA GLN A 7 -26.62 -17.39 -54.74
C GLN A 7 -25.18 -17.70 -55.14
N THR A 8 -24.27 -16.75 -54.92
CA THR A 8 -22.83 -17.00 -54.90
C THR A 8 -22.43 -17.05 -53.43
N THR A 9 -22.10 -18.25 -52.97
CA THR A 9 -21.47 -18.49 -51.67
C THR A 9 -20.04 -17.94 -51.71
N GLU A 10 -19.81 -16.80 -51.10
CA GLU A 10 -18.46 -16.33 -50.75
C GLU A 10 -17.98 -17.13 -49.53
N THR A 11 -17.02 -18.02 -49.78
CA THR A 11 -16.18 -18.65 -48.77
C THR A 11 -15.45 -17.55 -48.01
N THR A 12 -15.86 -17.32 -46.76
CA THR A 12 -15.15 -16.42 -45.85
C THR A 12 -13.88 -17.13 -45.40
N GLU A 13 -12.76 -16.82 -46.04
CA GLU A 13 -11.43 -17.13 -45.52
C GLU A 13 -11.32 -16.48 -44.15
N THR A 14 -11.31 -17.32 -43.11
CA THR A 14 -11.02 -16.92 -41.74
C THR A 14 -9.50 -16.78 -41.68
N THR A 15 -9.01 -15.58 -41.98
CA THR A 15 -7.65 -15.21 -41.61
C THR A 15 -7.65 -15.14 -40.08
N GLU A 16 -7.11 -16.17 -39.44
CA GLU A 16 -6.70 -16.10 -38.04
C GLU A 16 -5.64 -14.99 -37.96
N GLU A 17 -6.08 -13.79 -37.58
CA GLU A 17 -5.19 -12.75 -37.09
C GLU A 17 -4.60 -13.30 -35.80
N GLU A 18 -3.39 -13.84 -35.87
CA GLU A 18 -2.52 -14.00 -34.72
C GLU A 18 -2.27 -12.60 -34.15
N GLU A 19 -3.12 -12.17 -33.21
CA GLU A 19 -2.80 -11.08 -32.28
C GLU A 19 -1.58 -11.54 -31.48
N VAL A 20 -0.40 -11.15 -31.97
CA VAL A 20 0.83 -11.24 -31.19
C VAL A 20 0.67 -10.23 -30.06
N ASP A 21 0.18 -10.71 -28.92
CA ASP A 21 0.11 -9.97 -27.67
C ASP A 21 1.54 -9.66 -27.24
N THR A 22 2.05 -8.55 -27.75
CA THR A 22 3.40 -8.04 -27.48
C THR A 22 3.34 -7.15 -26.27
N ALA A 23 2.91 -7.71 -25.14
CA ALA A 23 3.03 -7.04 -23.85
C ALA A 23 4.51 -6.67 -23.62
N PHE A 24 4.78 -5.40 -23.39
CA PHE A 24 6.11 -4.92 -23.05
C PHE A 24 6.45 -5.40 -21.65
N LYS A 25 7.32 -6.41 -21.57
CA LYS A 25 7.77 -6.96 -20.30
C LYS A 25 8.81 -6.05 -19.67
N LEU A 26 8.47 -5.45 -18.52
CA LEU A 26 9.39 -4.62 -17.76
C LEU A 26 10.18 -5.46 -16.75
N ASP A 27 11.45 -5.10 -16.56
CA ASP A 27 12.27 -5.64 -15.48
C ASP A 27 11.60 -5.40 -14.12
N ARG A 28 11.79 -6.33 -13.19
CA ARG A 28 11.20 -6.28 -11.86
C ARG A 28 11.66 -5.04 -11.10
N PHE A 29 10.70 -4.30 -10.56
CA PHE A 29 10.94 -3.23 -9.59
C PHE A 29 10.91 -3.80 -8.18
N GLU A 30 11.85 -3.41 -7.32
CA GLU A 30 11.68 -3.62 -5.88
C GLU A 30 10.64 -2.64 -5.35
N LEU A 31 9.56 -3.20 -4.78
CA LEU A 31 8.46 -2.46 -4.20
C LEU A 31 8.53 -2.52 -2.67
N PRO A 32 8.12 -1.45 -1.96
CA PRO A 32 8.09 -1.46 -0.52
C PRO A 32 7.01 -2.43 -0.02
N ASN A 33 7.42 -3.43 0.76
CA ASN A 33 6.52 -4.47 1.25
C ASN A 33 5.75 -4.05 2.50
N ARG A 34 6.19 -3.00 3.21
CA ARG A 34 5.55 -2.55 4.44
C ARG A 34 5.71 -1.05 4.68
N LEU A 35 4.62 -0.42 5.14
CA LEU A 35 4.66 0.90 5.76
C LEU A 35 4.86 0.72 7.27
N THR A 36 5.95 1.24 7.82
CA THR A 36 6.22 1.22 9.26
C THR A 36 5.92 2.60 9.85
N LYS A 37 5.06 2.67 10.86
CA LYS A 37 4.79 3.88 11.63
C LYS A 37 5.73 3.94 12.83
N ASN A 38 6.32 5.09 13.09
CA ASN A 38 7.18 5.31 14.26
C ASN A 38 6.31 5.66 15.48
N GLU A 39 6.04 4.66 16.32
CA GLU A 39 5.20 4.79 17.53
C GLU A 39 5.86 5.65 18.62
N ASP A 40 7.20 5.74 18.65
CA ASP A 40 7.93 6.48 19.70
C ASP A 40 7.71 8.00 19.62
N THR A 41 7.42 8.50 18.42
CA THR A 41 7.25 9.94 18.14
C THR A 41 5.80 10.32 17.88
N GLU A 42 4.87 9.39 18.04
CA GLU A 42 3.46 9.57 17.70
C GLU A 42 2.75 10.52 18.67
N SER A 43 1.90 11.37 18.07
CA SER A 43 0.85 12.10 18.79
C SER A 43 -0.40 12.20 17.92
N ASP A 44 -1.53 12.61 18.50
CA ASP A 44 -2.81 12.80 17.79
C ASP A 44 -2.71 13.74 16.57
N THR A 45 -1.69 14.61 16.53
CA THR A 45 -1.49 15.62 15.49
C THR A 45 -0.21 15.44 14.68
N TYR A 46 0.59 14.40 14.98
CA TYR A 46 1.85 14.15 14.29
C TYR A 46 2.18 12.66 14.25
N ALA A 47 2.56 12.17 13.07
CA ALA A 47 3.15 10.85 12.93
C ALA A 47 4.24 10.84 11.86
N GLN A 48 5.22 9.95 12.07
CA GLN A 48 6.27 9.68 11.11
C GLN A 48 6.07 8.28 10.52
N PHE A 49 6.13 8.20 9.19
CA PHE A 49 5.98 6.97 8.42
C PHE A 49 7.25 6.69 7.63
N THR A 50 7.64 5.42 7.58
CA THR A 50 8.80 4.94 6.82
C THR A 50 8.35 3.84 5.86
N ALA A 51 8.73 3.97 4.59
CA ALA A 51 8.51 2.95 3.56
C ALA A 51 9.83 2.65 2.84
N GLU A 52 10.16 1.36 2.75
CA GLU A 52 11.34 0.81 2.09
C GLU A 52 11.09 -0.66 1.67
N PRO A 53 11.80 -1.19 0.67
CA PRO A 53 12.72 -0.47 -0.24
C PRO A 53 12.00 0.17 -1.44
N PHE A 54 12.52 1.29 -1.94
CA PHE A 54 12.17 1.87 -3.23
C PHE A 54 13.37 1.82 -4.17
N GLU A 55 13.13 1.67 -5.47
CA GLU A 55 14.16 1.92 -6.48
C GLU A 55 14.72 3.35 -6.39
N SER A 56 15.98 3.52 -6.77
CA SER A 56 16.66 4.82 -6.76
C SER A 56 15.85 5.87 -7.54
N GLY A 57 15.48 6.96 -6.86
CA GLY A 57 14.71 8.07 -7.41
C GLY A 57 13.19 7.98 -7.20
N TYR A 58 12.66 6.78 -6.91
CA TYR A 58 11.24 6.63 -6.57
C TYR A 58 10.90 7.24 -5.21
N GLY A 59 11.84 7.25 -4.26
CA GLY A 59 11.64 7.91 -2.96
C GLY A 59 11.26 9.39 -3.11
N HIS A 60 11.95 10.11 -3.99
CA HIS A 60 11.65 11.52 -4.28
C HIS A 60 10.31 11.69 -5.02
N THR A 61 10.03 10.82 -5.99
CA THR A 61 8.81 10.89 -6.80
C THR A 61 7.56 10.67 -5.95
N ILE A 62 7.56 9.60 -5.16
CA ILE A 62 6.45 9.25 -4.27
C ILE A 62 6.34 10.26 -3.12
N GLY A 63 7.46 10.62 -2.48
CA GLY A 63 7.48 11.58 -1.37
C GLY A 63 6.95 12.96 -1.76
N ASN A 64 7.38 13.49 -2.90
CA ASN A 64 6.89 14.77 -3.40
C ASN A 64 5.42 14.71 -3.82
N SER A 65 4.99 13.62 -4.46
CA SER A 65 3.59 13.44 -4.87
C SER A 65 2.65 13.39 -3.68
N LEU A 66 2.96 12.55 -2.68
CA LEU A 66 2.19 12.46 -1.44
C LEU A 66 2.14 13.81 -0.71
N ARG A 67 3.27 14.52 -0.61
CA ARG A 67 3.32 15.85 0.02
C ARG A 67 2.37 16.84 -0.66
N ARG A 68 2.27 16.83 -1.99
CA ARG A 68 1.34 17.72 -2.72
C ARG A 68 -0.10 17.36 -2.42
N VAL A 69 -0.47 16.09 -2.53
CA VAL A 69 -1.86 15.63 -2.31
C VAL A 69 -2.30 15.88 -0.87
N LEU A 70 -1.44 15.61 0.11
CA LEU A 70 -1.71 15.85 1.54
C LEU A 70 -2.02 17.32 1.83
N LEU A 71 -1.29 18.26 1.20
CA LEU A 71 -1.48 19.69 1.44
C LEU A 71 -2.68 20.28 0.69
N SER A 72 -3.03 19.76 -0.49
CA SER A 72 -4.04 20.37 -1.37
C SER A 72 -5.39 19.67 -1.39
N SER A 73 -5.42 18.34 -1.36
CA SER A 73 -6.55 17.57 -1.89
C SER A 73 -7.44 16.93 -0.84
N LEU A 74 -7.01 16.94 0.43
CA LEU A 74 -7.83 16.43 1.52
C LEU A 74 -9.03 17.34 1.80
N GLU A 75 -10.17 16.70 2.06
CA GLU A 75 -11.39 17.40 2.43
C GLU A 75 -11.32 17.85 3.88
N GLY A 76 -11.86 19.05 4.14
CA GLY A 76 -12.05 19.52 5.50
C GLY A 76 -13.11 20.60 5.57
N ALA A 77 -13.56 20.91 6.79
CA ALA A 77 -14.60 21.89 7.05
C ALA A 77 -14.02 23.22 7.51
N ALA A 78 -14.55 24.32 6.97
CA ALA A 78 -14.18 25.68 7.34
C ALA A 78 -15.36 26.66 7.20
N ILE A 79 -15.26 27.80 7.88
CA ILE A 79 -16.24 28.89 7.79
C ILE A 79 -16.04 29.63 6.47
N THR A 80 -17.14 29.86 5.75
CA THR A 80 -17.14 30.51 4.42
C THR A 80 -17.75 31.90 4.43
N SER A 81 -18.72 32.13 5.33
CA SER A 81 -19.37 33.42 5.48
C SER A 81 -19.79 33.64 6.93
N VAL A 82 -19.86 34.90 7.34
CA VAL A 82 -20.24 35.32 8.69
C VAL A 82 -21.19 36.50 8.63
N ARG A 83 -22.18 36.52 9.52
CA ARG A 83 -23.13 37.60 9.76
C ARG A 83 -23.13 37.90 11.25
N ILE A 84 -22.70 39.11 11.62
CA ILE A 84 -22.67 39.57 13.01
C ILE A 84 -23.78 40.61 13.18
N ALA A 85 -24.58 40.49 14.24
CA ALA A 85 -25.65 41.45 14.50
C ALA A 85 -25.09 42.86 14.74
N GLY A 86 -25.65 43.85 14.03
CA GLY A 86 -25.21 45.25 14.12
C GLY A 86 -24.00 45.61 13.25
N VAL A 87 -23.44 44.65 12.49
CA VAL A 87 -22.29 44.83 11.61
C VAL A 87 -22.73 44.74 10.15
N GLN A 88 -22.32 45.70 9.33
CA GLN A 88 -22.62 45.70 7.89
C GLN A 88 -21.44 45.27 7.01
N HIS A 89 -20.21 45.47 7.50
CA HIS A 89 -18.96 45.19 6.77
C HIS A 89 -17.81 44.90 7.75
N GLU A 90 -16.74 44.30 7.26
CA GLU A 90 -15.59 43.81 8.04
C GLU A 90 -14.76 44.91 8.74
N PHE A 91 -14.80 46.14 8.23
CA PHE A 91 -14.04 47.28 8.76
C PHE A 91 -14.75 48.05 9.89
N SER A 92 -15.80 47.50 10.46
CA SER A 92 -16.56 48.16 11.53
C SER A 92 -16.10 47.69 12.91
N SER A 93 -16.29 48.54 13.91
CA SER A 93 -16.12 48.19 15.32
C SER A 93 -17.47 47.77 15.92
N LEU A 94 -17.49 46.76 16.79
CA LEU A 94 -18.70 46.32 17.48
C LEU A 94 -18.76 46.94 18.89
N PRO A 95 -19.78 47.78 19.21
CA PRO A 95 -19.88 48.38 20.54
C PRO A 95 -19.98 47.33 21.65
N GLY A 96 -19.07 47.37 22.62
CA GLY A 96 -19.02 46.43 23.74
C GLY A 96 -18.15 45.18 23.52
N CYS A 97 -17.44 45.14 22.39
CA CYS A 97 -16.39 44.17 22.11
C CYS A 97 -15.03 44.88 22.17
N VAL A 98 -14.01 44.21 22.72
CA VAL A 98 -12.65 44.75 22.79
C VAL A 98 -11.97 44.70 21.42
N GLU A 99 -12.23 43.63 20.65
CA GLU A 99 -11.68 43.41 19.32
C GLU A 99 -12.55 44.02 18.20
N ASP A 100 -11.91 44.44 17.10
CA ASP A 100 -12.59 44.88 15.88
C ASP A 100 -13.15 43.68 15.09
N VAL A 101 -14.13 43.92 14.22
CA VAL A 101 -14.76 42.84 13.41
C VAL A 101 -13.73 42.06 12.59
N THR A 102 -12.69 42.72 12.09
CA THR A 102 -11.60 42.06 11.36
C THR A 102 -10.86 41.03 12.22
N ASP A 103 -10.60 41.35 13.48
CA ASP A 103 -9.95 40.43 14.42
C ASP A 103 -10.86 39.26 14.79
N ILE A 104 -12.16 39.53 14.96
CA ILE A 104 -13.18 38.48 15.16
C ILE A 104 -13.17 37.51 13.97
N ILE A 105 -13.15 38.02 12.74
CA ILE A 105 -13.06 37.20 11.52
C ILE A 105 -11.78 36.37 11.50
N LEU A 106 -10.62 36.96 11.82
CA LEU A 106 -9.34 36.25 11.89
C LEU A 106 -9.34 35.15 12.96
N ASN A 107 -10.04 35.35 14.07
CA ASN A 107 -10.20 34.34 15.12
C ASN A 107 -11.17 33.24 14.72
N LEU A 108 -12.27 33.57 14.04
CA LEU A 108 -13.21 32.60 13.48
C LEU A 108 -12.52 31.69 12.45
N LYS A 109 -11.62 32.23 11.62
CA LYS A 109 -10.80 31.43 10.67
C LYS A 109 -9.92 30.37 11.36
N LYS A 110 -9.58 30.55 12.64
CA LYS A 110 -8.77 29.58 13.41
C LYS A 110 -9.63 28.46 14.01
N VAL A 111 -10.96 28.56 13.97
CA VAL A 111 -11.84 27.52 14.49
C VAL A 111 -11.82 26.30 13.56
N LYS A 112 -11.64 25.12 14.14
CA LYS A 112 -11.48 23.86 13.42
C LYS A 112 -12.71 23.00 13.64
N PHE A 113 -13.31 22.54 12.53
CA PHE A 113 -14.49 21.69 12.55
C PHE A 113 -14.16 20.30 12.03
N LYS A 114 -14.53 19.27 12.79
CA LYS A 114 -14.67 17.90 12.28
C LYS A 114 -16.06 17.78 11.65
N HIS A 115 -16.16 17.06 10.54
CA HIS A 115 -17.43 16.95 9.81
C HIS A 115 -17.81 15.47 9.60
N HIS A 116 -19.11 15.19 9.69
CA HIS A 116 -19.67 13.86 9.43
C HIS A 116 -20.44 13.76 8.11
N GLY A 117 -20.57 14.86 7.37
CA GLY A 117 -20.97 14.84 5.96
C GLY A 117 -20.64 16.14 5.25
N LYS A 118 -21.30 16.41 4.13
CA LYS A 118 -20.85 17.41 3.14
C LYS A 118 -21.78 18.61 2.96
N GLU A 119 -22.95 18.60 3.59
CA GLU A 119 -23.94 19.67 3.41
C GLU A 119 -23.51 20.95 4.15
N PRO A 120 -23.56 22.13 3.49
CA PRO A 120 -23.39 23.42 4.16
C PRO A 120 -24.38 23.60 5.30
N ARG A 121 -23.92 24.12 6.44
CA ARG A 121 -24.79 24.46 7.58
C ARG A 121 -24.45 25.81 8.17
N VAL A 122 -25.48 26.48 8.66
CA VAL A 122 -25.35 27.73 9.41
C VAL A 122 -25.32 27.37 10.89
N LEU A 123 -24.23 27.73 11.56
CA LEU A 123 -24.06 27.62 13.00
C LEU A 123 -24.18 29.01 13.63
N THR A 124 -24.43 29.06 14.94
CA THR A 124 -24.66 30.32 15.64
C THR A 124 -23.91 30.35 16.97
N ILE A 125 -23.53 31.55 17.39
CA ILE A 125 -23.05 31.86 18.74
C ILE A 125 -24.01 32.89 19.33
N LYS A 126 -24.65 32.54 20.44
CA LYS A 126 -25.51 33.45 21.20
C LYS A 126 -25.00 33.55 22.62
N ALA A 127 -24.40 34.69 22.96
CA ALA A 127 -23.86 34.95 24.28
C ALA A 127 -24.35 36.29 24.82
N GLU A 128 -24.65 36.34 26.12
CA GLU A 128 -24.94 37.58 26.85
C GLU A 128 -24.21 37.55 28.18
N LYS A 129 -22.91 37.82 28.14
CA LYS A 129 -22.02 37.80 29.30
C LYS A 129 -20.95 38.88 29.18
N GLU A 130 -20.34 39.24 30.30
CA GLU A 130 -19.09 39.98 30.33
C GLU A 130 -17.94 38.96 30.34
N GLY A 131 -16.90 39.19 29.54
CA GLY A 131 -15.73 38.31 29.43
C GLY A 131 -15.58 37.61 28.08
N VAL A 132 -14.74 36.57 28.06
CA VAL A 132 -14.26 35.93 26.84
C VAL A 132 -15.32 35.00 26.23
N ILE A 133 -15.53 35.14 24.93
CA ILE A 133 -16.29 34.20 24.08
C ILE A 133 -15.29 33.28 23.39
N THR A 134 -15.53 31.98 23.51
CA THR A 134 -14.69 30.93 22.94
C THR A 134 -15.46 30.09 21.93
N ALA A 135 -14.75 29.28 21.15
CA ALA A 135 -15.36 28.34 20.22
C ALA A 135 -16.21 27.26 20.93
N ALA A 136 -16.08 27.10 22.25
CA ALA A 136 -16.98 26.28 23.05
C ALA A 136 -18.40 26.87 23.19
N ASP A 137 -18.56 28.17 22.95
CA ASP A 137 -19.86 28.87 22.99
C ASP A 137 -20.63 28.77 21.64
N ILE A 138 -20.10 28.02 20.66
CA ILE A 138 -20.80 27.71 19.41
C ILE A 138 -21.89 26.68 19.71
N ASP A 139 -23.10 26.90 19.22
CA ASP A 139 -24.19 25.95 19.35
C ASP A 139 -23.81 24.62 18.68
N ASP A 140 -23.83 23.53 19.46
CA ASP A 140 -23.46 22.19 18.97
C ASP A 140 -24.42 21.74 17.83
N ASP A 141 -23.85 21.18 16.77
CA ASP A 141 -24.57 20.52 15.68
C ASP A 141 -24.14 19.06 15.59
N ASN A 142 -25.02 18.18 15.10
CA ASN A 142 -24.71 16.75 14.98
C ASN A 142 -23.72 16.46 13.85
N MET A 143 -23.59 17.36 12.87
CA MET A 143 -22.79 17.14 11.67
C MET A 143 -21.42 17.81 11.73
N TYR A 144 -21.30 18.91 12.49
CA TYR A 144 -20.08 19.66 12.67
C TYR A 144 -19.69 19.77 14.14
N GLU A 145 -18.54 19.20 14.49
CA GLU A 145 -18.00 19.23 15.85
C GLU A 145 -16.80 20.18 15.92
N VAL A 146 -16.78 21.06 16.93
CA VAL A 146 -15.65 21.97 17.19
C VAL A 146 -14.52 21.22 17.89
N VAL A 147 -13.36 21.13 17.23
CA VAL A 147 -12.17 20.43 17.77
C VAL A 147 -11.44 21.31 18.79
N ASN A 148 -11.20 22.59 18.47
CA ASN A 148 -10.43 23.50 19.32
C ASN A 148 -11.34 24.42 20.15
N LYS A 149 -12.11 23.84 21.07
CA LYS A 149 -13.08 24.56 21.93
C LYS A 149 -12.50 25.75 22.72
N LYS A 150 -11.20 25.74 23.00
CA LYS A 150 -10.49 26.82 23.73
C LYS A 150 -10.15 28.05 22.86
N GLN A 151 -10.39 27.98 21.55
CA GLN A 151 -10.09 29.09 20.64
C GLN A 151 -10.91 30.32 21.04
N VAL A 152 -10.24 31.43 21.35
CA VAL A 152 -10.89 32.70 21.64
C VAL A 152 -11.42 33.30 20.34
N ILE A 153 -12.66 33.79 20.38
CA ILE A 153 -13.31 34.47 19.26
C ILE A 153 -13.22 35.98 19.50
N CYS A 154 -13.75 36.44 20.65
CA CYS A 154 -13.71 37.83 21.08
C CYS A 154 -13.91 37.96 22.59
N THR A 155 -13.75 39.16 23.11
CA THR A 155 -13.89 39.51 24.52
C THR A 155 -14.89 40.65 24.66
N LEU A 156 -15.94 40.44 25.47
CA LEU A 156 -16.94 41.46 25.77
C LEU A 156 -16.54 42.26 27.01
N ASP A 157 -16.47 43.59 26.88
CA ASP A 157 -16.02 44.51 27.94
C ASP A 157 -17.08 44.75 29.04
N ARG A 158 -18.35 44.49 28.71
CA ARG A 158 -19.51 44.59 29.58
C ARG A 158 -20.56 43.60 29.12
N LYS A 159 -21.63 43.45 29.90
CA LYS A 159 -22.75 42.57 29.54
C LYS A 159 -23.50 43.11 28.30
N VAL A 160 -23.14 42.60 27.12
CA VAL A 160 -23.76 42.91 25.83
C VAL A 160 -24.18 41.60 25.16
N LYS A 161 -25.27 41.64 24.39
CA LYS A 161 -25.69 40.51 23.56
C LYS A 161 -24.76 40.41 22.34
N PHE A 162 -24.08 39.28 22.20
CA PHE A 162 -23.34 38.90 21.01
C PHE A 162 -24.14 37.84 20.25
N ASP A 163 -24.47 38.13 19.00
CA ASP A 163 -25.25 37.27 18.11
C ASP A 163 -24.53 37.19 16.77
N CYS A 164 -24.00 36.02 16.46
CA CYS A 164 -23.16 35.77 15.29
C CYS A 164 -23.59 34.47 14.62
N GLU A 165 -23.95 34.55 13.34
CA GLU A 165 -24.27 33.41 12.48
C GLU A 165 -23.15 33.22 11.47
N PHE A 166 -22.78 31.98 11.17
CA PHE A 166 -21.76 31.70 10.15
C PHE A 166 -22.02 30.39 9.44
N GLU A 167 -21.67 30.34 8.16
CA GLU A 167 -21.87 29.16 7.30
C GLU A 167 -20.59 28.33 7.23
N VAL A 168 -20.66 27.09 7.69
CA VAL A 168 -19.59 26.09 7.56
C VAL A 168 -19.85 25.24 6.32
N LYS A 169 -18.80 25.04 5.52
CA LYS A 169 -18.82 24.17 4.34
C LYS A 169 -17.65 23.20 4.37
N VAL A 170 -17.83 22.06 3.71
CA VAL A 170 -16.75 21.15 3.36
C VAL A 170 -16.18 21.53 2.00
N GLY A 171 -14.86 21.64 1.92
CA GLY A 171 -14.14 21.98 0.71
C GLY A 171 -12.77 21.32 0.69
N ARG A 172 -11.93 21.73 -0.27
CA ARG A 172 -10.55 21.27 -0.43
C ARG A 172 -9.64 22.47 -0.62
N GLY A 173 -8.39 22.36 -0.17
CA GLY A 173 -7.41 23.41 -0.33
C GLY A 173 -7.82 24.73 0.34
N PHE A 174 -7.88 25.79 -0.46
CA PHE A 174 -8.11 27.16 -0.02
C PHE A 174 -9.05 27.88 -1.00
N ASN A 175 -10.05 28.56 -0.46
CA ASN A 175 -10.90 29.49 -1.22
C ASN A 175 -10.76 30.89 -0.64
N THR A 176 -10.68 31.87 -1.52
CA THR A 176 -10.73 33.28 -1.17
C THR A 176 -12.15 33.71 -0.78
N GLY A 177 -12.27 34.82 -0.06
CA GLY A 177 -13.56 35.43 0.27
C GLY A 177 -14.36 35.78 -0.99
N ASP A 178 -13.71 36.14 -2.09
CA ASP A 178 -14.39 36.43 -3.36
C ASP A 178 -14.97 35.18 -4.02
N GLU A 179 -14.28 34.04 -3.99
CA GLU A 179 -14.81 32.76 -4.48
C GLU A 179 -15.98 32.25 -3.63
N ASN A 180 -16.01 32.61 -2.34
CA ASN A 180 -17.09 32.28 -1.44
C ASN A 180 -18.32 33.18 -1.60
N LYS A 181 -18.21 34.34 -2.27
CA LYS A 181 -19.35 35.25 -2.50
C LYS A 181 -20.37 34.59 -3.42
N ARG A 182 -21.64 34.69 -3.03
CA ARG A 182 -22.77 34.32 -3.88
C ARG A 182 -23.55 35.58 -4.27
N PRO A 183 -24.11 35.65 -5.49
CA PRO A 183 -24.82 36.84 -5.97
C PRO A 183 -26.11 37.13 -5.18
N ASP A 184 -26.66 36.14 -4.47
CA ASP A 184 -27.86 36.21 -3.65
C ASP A 184 -27.59 36.46 -2.15
N MET A 185 -26.33 36.72 -1.76
CA MET A 185 -26.00 37.00 -0.36
C MET A 185 -26.72 38.27 0.14
N PRO A 186 -27.48 38.21 1.25
CA PRO A 186 -28.11 39.39 1.79
C PRO A 186 -27.07 40.32 2.43
N ILE A 187 -27.37 41.62 2.41
CA ILE A 187 -26.52 42.67 2.99
C ILE A 187 -26.18 42.34 4.45
N GLY A 188 -24.93 42.57 4.85
CA GLY A 188 -24.38 42.25 6.18
C GLY A 188 -23.82 40.83 6.34
N VAL A 189 -23.86 39.99 5.29
CA VAL A 189 -23.02 38.78 5.23
C VAL A 189 -21.66 39.14 4.67
N ILE A 190 -20.62 38.80 5.41
CA ILE A 190 -19.23 38.98 5.05
C ILE A 190 -18.70 37.61 4.63
N ALA A 191 -18.30 37.48 3.36
CA ALA A 191 -17.61 36.30 2.88
C ALA A 191 -16.15 36.34 3.34
N ILE A 192 -15.63 35.24 3.85
CA ILE A 192 -14.29 35.16 4.41
C ILE A 192 -13.48 34.08 3.69
N ASP A 193 -12.16 34.21 3.70
CA ASP A 193 -11.31 33.15 3.17
C ASP A 193 -11.41 31.88 4.02
N SER A 194 -11.41 30.72 3.35
CA SER A 194 -11.61 29.42 3.97
C SER A 194 -10.42 28.51 3.71
N ILE A 195 -9.81 28.02 4.79
CA ILE A 195 -8.74 27.02 4.75
C ILE A 195 -9.35 25.66 5.08
N PHE A 196 -9.58 24.84 4.05
CA PHE A 196 -10.18 23.52 4.24
C PHE A 196 -9.16 22.45 4.61
N SER A 197 -7.90 22.61 4.20
CA SER A 197 -6.86 21.59 4.39
C SER A 197 -6.63 21.24 5.87
N PRO A 198 -6.80 19.98 6.30
CA PRO A 198 -6.56 19.51 7.67
C PRO A 198 -5.08 19.27 8.00
N VAL A 199 -4.20 19.30 6.99
CA VAL A 199 -2.76 19.07 7.14
C VAL A 199 -2.03 20.42 7.15
N VAL A 200 -1.28 20.67 8.23
CA VAL A 200 -0.56 21.94 8.44
C VAL A 200 0.81 21.88 7.79
N ARG A 201 1.48 20.74 7.91
CA ARG A 201 2.85 20.58 7.43
C ARG A 201 3.10 19.14 7.03
N VAL A 202 3.88 18.99 5.96
CA VAL A 202 4.44 17.70 5.53
C VAL A 202 5.91 17.91 5.19
N LYS A 203 6.76 17.05 5.72
CA LYS A 203 8.18 16.96 5.39
C LYS A 203 8.46 15.53 4.98
N TYR A 204 9.24 15.36 3.92
CA TYR A 204 9.76 14.04 3.57
C TYR A 204 11.29 14.12 3.45
N ALA A 205 11.94 13.00 3.72
CA ALA A 205 13.35 12.78 3.51
C ALA A 205 13.54 11.43 2.81
N VAL A 206 14.55 11.34 1.96
CA VAL A 206 14.95 10.10 1.30
C VAL A 206 16.33 9.74 1.85
N GLU A 207 16.45 8.53 2.38
CA GLU A 207 17.68 7.97 2.94
C GLU A 207 18.09 6.76 2.09
N ALA A 208 19.38 6.42 2.04
CA ALA A 208 19.82 5.20 1.39
C ALA A 208 19.53 3.99 2.30
N THR A 209 19.00 2.91 1.71
CA THR A 209 18.76 1.63 2.39
C THR A 209 19.43 0.49 1.63
N ARG A 210 19.75 -0.58 2.37
CA ARG A 210 20.46 -1.73 1.83
C ARG A 210 19.52 -2.93 1.78
N VAL A 211 19.40 -3.53 0.60
CA VAL A 211 18.66 -4.79 0.40
C VAL A 211 19.66 -5.84 -0.07
N GLY A 212 19.91 -6.84 0.78
CA GLY A 212 20.90 -7.89 0.51
C GLY A 212 22.32 -7.34 0.34
N GLN A 213 22.85 -7.38 -0.89
CA GLN A 213 24.19 -6.87 -1.22
C GLN A 213 24.17 -5.46 -1.85
N MET A 214 23.01 -4.99 -2.31
CA MET A 214 22.85 -3.69 -2.98
C MET A 214 22.48 -2.61 -1.96
N THR A 215 23.08 -1.42 -2.10
CA THR A 215 23.00 -0.30 -1.12
C THR A 215 22.40 0.97 -1.70
N ASP A 216 21.90 0.91 -2.93
CA ASP A 216 21.42 2.04 -3.74
C ASP A 216 19.90 2.18 -3.75
N TYR A 217 19.20 1.45 -2.89
CA TYR A 217 17.75 1.61 -2.71
C TYR A 217 17.43 2.85 -1.86
N ASP A 218 16.26 3.42 -2.12
CA ASP A 218 15.71 4.55 -1.39
C ASP A 218 14.80 4.07 -0.24
N LYS A 219 14.91 4.76 0.90
CA LYS A 219 13.99 4.69 2.04
C LYS A 219 13.31 6.05 2.17
N LEU A 220 11.99 6.07 2.09
CA LEU A 220 11.19 7.28 2.23
C LEU A 220 10.73 7.43 3.68
N VAL A 221 11.15 8.53 4.32
CA VAL A 221 10.66 8.96 5.64
C VAL A 221 9.73 10.15 5.44
N CYS A 222 8.48 10.03 5.88
CA CYS A 222 7.45 11.06 5.76
C CYS A 222 6.95 11.48 7.14
N ASP A 223 7.18 12.74 7.48
CA ASP A 223 6.69 13.42 8.68
C ASP A 223 5.41 14.21 8.33
N ILE A 224 4.29 13.89 9.00
CA ILE A 224 2.98 14.50 8.73
C ILE A 224 2.45 15.17 10.00
N TRP A 225 2.12 16.46 9.91
CA TRP A 225 1.45 17.22 10.98
C TRP A 225 0.03 17.61 10.56
N THR A 226 -0.96 17.12 11.30
CA THR A 226 -2.37 17.48 11.15
C THR A 226 -2.79 18.47 12.23
N ASP A 227 -3.97 19.02 12.07
CA ASP A 227 -4.50 20.04 12.96
C ASP A 227 -5.51 19.52 14.00
N GLY A 228 -5.67 18.18 14.06
CA GLY A 228 -6.59 17.45 14.93
C GLY A 228 -7.95 17.11 14.31
N ARG A 229 -8.27 17.63 13.12
CA ARG A 229 -9.52 17.25 12.40
C ARG A 229 -9.46 15.84 11.82
N VAL A 230 -8.26 15.39 11.43
CA VAL A 230 -7.97 14.09 10.83
C VAL A 230 -6.70 13.52 11.45
N GLU A 231 -6.66 12.22 11.68
CA GLU A 231 -5.46 11.54 12.17
C GLU A 231 -4.40 11.46 11.05
N PRO A 232 -3.10 11.56 11.37
CA PRO A 232 -2.04 11.49 10.36
C PRO A 232 -2.06 10.21 9.50
N SER A 233 -2.44 9.07 10.07
CA SER A 233 -2.61 7.79 9.37
C SER A 233 -3.73 7.84 8.34
N ASP A 234 -4.89 8.36 8.73
CA ASP A 234 -6.04 8.51 7.84
C ASP A 234 -5.75 9.49 6.72
N ALA A 235 -5.06 10.59 7.03
CA ALA A 235 -4.64 11.58 6.04
C ALA A 235 -3.72 10.95 4.97
N LEU A 236 -2.76 10.12 5.37
CA LEU A 236 -1.87 9.40 4.46
C LEU A 236 -2.62 8.38 3.59
N LEU A 237 -3.57 7.65 4.19
CA LEU A 237 -4.40 6.69 3.47
C LEU A 237 -5.25 7.38 2.41
N GLN A 238 -5.96 8.46 2.77
CA GLN A 238 -6.77 9.24 1.84
C GLN A 238 -5.93 9.83 0.71
N ALA A 239 -4.76 10.40 1.03
CA ALA A 239 -3.86 10.96 0.02
C ALA A 239 -3.34 9.89 -0.95
N SER A 240 -2.98 8.72 -0.44
CA SER A 240 -2.52 7.59 -1.27
C SER A 240 -3.63 7.08 -2.20
N ALA A 241 -4.86 6.98 -1.69
CA ALA A 241 -6.02 6.58 -2.49
C ALA A 241 -6.33 7.60 -3.61
N ILE A 242 -6.28 8.90 -3.30
CA ILE A 242 -6.46 9.97 -4.29
C ILE A 242 -5.38 9.88 -5.38
N LEU A 243 -4.12 9.69 -4.99
CA LEU A 243 -3.00 9.61 -5.94
C LEU A 243 -3.15 8.39 -6.87
N ARG A 244 -3.49 7.22 -6.32
CA ARG A 244 -3.76 6.02 -7.10
C ARG A 244 -4.87 6.25 -8.12
N HIS A 245 -5.99 6.85 -7.69
CA HIS A 245 -7.12 7.09 -8.57
C HIS A 245 -6.79 8.03 -9.75
N HIS A 246 -5.88 8.98 -9.54
CA HIS A 246 -5.36 9.82 -10.64
C HIS A 246 -4.46 9.05 -11.61
N LEU A 247 -3.81 7.98 -11.17
CA LEU A 247 -2.97 7.13 -12.02
C LEU A 247 -3.78 6.11 -12.81
N ASP A 248 -4.96 5.68 -12.32
CA ASP A 248 -5.83 4.70 -13.00
C ASP A 248 -6.15 5.09 -14.46
N VAL A 249 -6.32 6.39 -14.76
CA VAL A 249 -6.59 6.88 -16.13
C VAL A 249 -5.45 6.57 -17.10
N PHE A 250 -4.22 6.52 -16.62
CA PHE A 250 -3.05 6.20 -17.44
C PHE A 250 -2.83 4.70 -17.59
N VAL A 251 -3.23 3.91 -16.60
CA VAL A 251 -3.15 2.45 -16.64
C VAL A 251 -4.20 1.89 -17.60
N ASN A 252 -5.43 2.39 -17.54
CA ASN A 252 -6.54 1.89 -18.35
C ASN A 252 -6.50 2.35 -19.81
N TYR A 253 -5.45 3.07 -20.23
CA TYR A 253 -5.24 3.40 -21.65
C TYR A 253 -4.91 2.16 -22.47
N ASP A 254 -4.22 1.19 -21.87
CA ASP A 254 -3.88 -0.08 -22.49
C ASP A 254 -3.58 -1.13 -21.40
N GLU A 255 -4.64 -1.78 -20.90
CA GLU A 255 -4.55 -2.72 -19.76
C GLU A 255 -3.69 -3.96 -20.07
N ASN A 256 -3.46 -4.26 -21.36
CA ASN A 256 -2.75 -5.47 -21.81
C ASN A 256 -1.30 -5.18 -22.27
N ALA A 257 -0.87 -3.92 -22.36
CA ALA A 257 0.43 -3.59 -22.94
C ALA A 257 1.62 -3.76 -21.98
N VAL A 258 1.42 -3.92 -20.67
CA VAL A 258 2.52 -3.91 -19.70
C VAL A 258 2.35 -5.00 -18.65
N ASP A 259 3.17 -6.05 -18.76
CA ASP A 259 3.31 -7.09 -17.74
C ASP A 259 4.60 -6.88 -16.95
N PHE A 260 4.49 -6.99 -15.62
CA PHE A 260 5.65 -6.99 -14.73
C PHE A 260 6.15 -8.42 -14.54
N GLU A 261 7.46 -8.64 -14.59
CA GLU A 261 8.02 -9.92 -14.18
C GLU A 261 7.79 -10.17 -12.68
N GLU A 262 6.97 -11.16 -12.35
CA GLU A 262 6.84 -11.63 -10.96
C GLU A 262 8.19 -12.19 -10.47
N ALA A 263 8.50 -11.92 -9.20
CA ALA A 263 9.71 -12.44 -8.57
C ALA A 263 9.80 -13.96 -8.75
N PRO A 264 10.95 -14.52 -9.19
CA PRO A 264 11.18 -15.94 -9.01
C PRO A 264 11.10 -16.22 -7.50
N ALA A 265 10.36 -17.28 -7.13
CA ALA A 265 10.08 -17.66 -5.73
C ALA A 265 11.32 -17.82 -4.82
N GLU A 266 12.54 -17.66 -5.35
CA GLU A 266 13.81 -17.85 -4.66
C GLU A 266 14.19 -16.74 -3.66
N GLN A 267 13.51 -15.58 -3.63
CA GLN A 267 13.96 -14.39 -2.88
C GLN A 267 13.07 -13.89 -1.74
N SER A 268 11.98 -14.57 -1.36
CA SER A 268 11.27 -14.19 -0.12
C SER A 268 12.11 -14.60 1.11
N GLU A 269 12.11 -13.79 2.18
CA GLU A 269 12.76 -14.13 3.45
C GLU A 269 12.28 -15.49 3.99
N GLU A 270 11.03 -15.84 3.69
CA GLU A 270 10.39 -17.11 4.03
C GLU A 270 11.03 -18.28 3.27
N ASN A 271 11.34 -18.11 1.98
CA ASN A 271 12.05 -19.11 1.18
C ASN A 271 13.53 -19.22 1.54
N ALA A 272 14.18 -18.14 2.01
CA ALA A 272 15.54 -18.21 2.54
C ALA A 272 15.62 -19.01 3.85
N ALA A 273 14.64 -18.84 4.75
CA ALA A 273 14.51 -19.62 5.98
C ALA A 273 14.21 -21.09 5.68
N LEU A 274 13.28 -21.36 4.75
CA LEU A 274 12.95 -22.71 4.30
C LEU A 274 14.13 -23.39 3.61
N LYS A 275 14.87 -22.69 2.75
CA LYS A 275 16.10 -23.19 2.11
C LYS A 275 17.17 -23.53 3.14
N LYS A 276 17.34 -22.72 4.19
CA LYS A 276 18.28 -23.03 5.28
C LYS A 276 17.86 -24.28 6.05
N LEU A 277 16.55 -24.42 6.34
CA LEU A 277 16.00 -25.57 7.04
C LEU A 277 16.13 -26.87 6.22
N LEU A 278 15.81 -26.82 4.93
CA LEU A 278 15.88 -27.97 4.02
C LEU A 278 17.32 -28.45 3.78
N ASN A 279 18.30 -27.54 3.85
CA ASN A 279 19.72 -27.87 3.65
C ASN A 279 20.48 -28.17 4.95
N MET A 280 19.78 -28.17 6.10
CA MET A 280 20.33 -28.63 7.37
C MET A 280 20.71 -30.13 7.29
N SER A 281 21.76 -30.52 8.00
CA SER A 281 22.17 -31.94 8.04
C SER A 281 21.24 -32.75 8.94
N VAL A 282 20.94 -33.99 8.53
CA VAL A 282 20.17 -34.94 9.34
C VAL A 282 20.85 -35.23 10.70
N ASN A 283 22.16 -35.08 10.80
CA ASN A 283 22.89 -35.28 12.06
C ASN A 283 22.69 -34.14 13.08
N GLU A 284 22.20 -32.97 12.65
CA GLU A 284 21.89 -31.84 13.53
C GLU A 284 20.49 -31.98 14.15
N ILE A 285 19.64 -32.87 13.60
CA ILE A 285 18.38 -33.25 14.23
C ILE A 285 18.69 -34.24 15.36
N GLU A 286 18.16 -33.99 16.55
CA GLU A 286 18.26 -34.86 17.73
C GLU A 286 17.49 -36.18 17.55
N LEU A 287 17.97 -37.03 16.65
CA LEU A 287 17.45 -38.37 16.38
C LEU A 287 18.17 -39.42 17.20
N SER A 288 17.50 -40.55 17.48
CA SER A 288 18.15 -41.71 18.07
C SER A 288 19.30 -42.23 17.19
N VAL A 289 20.31 -42.81 17.85
CA VAL A 289 21.47 -43.45 17.20
C VAL A 289 21.05 -44.48 16.15
N ARG A 290 19.87 -45.12 16.32
CA ARG A 290 19.33 -46.06 15.33
C ARG A 290 18.80 -45.33 14.09
N ALA A 291 18.00 -44.28 14.26
CA ALA A 291 17.44 -43.51 13.15
C ALA A 291 18.54 -42.83 12.33
N ALA A 292 19.52 -42.20 12.98
CA ALA A 292 20.65 -41.55 12.30
C ALA A 292 21.49 -42.54 11.47
N ASN A 293 21.80 -43.72 12.02
CA ASN A 293 22.54 -44.76 11.29
C ASN A 293 21.74 -45.34 10.12
N CYS A 294 20.41 -45.45 10.25
CA CYS A 294 19.57 -45.89 9.14
C CYS A 294 19.53 -44.86 8.01
N LEU A 295 19.47 -43.56 8.32
CA LEU A 295 19.45 -42.48 7.34
C LEU A 295 20.80 -42.34 6.61
N ASN A 296 21.91 -42.44 7.34
CA ASN A 296 23.25 -42.46 6.75
C ASN A 296 23.46 -43.67 5.81
N ASN A 297 22.95 -44.85 6.17
CA ASN A 297 22.99 -46.03 5.30
C ASN A 297 22.07 -45.91 4.06
N ALA A 298 21.05 -45.05 4.12
CA ALA A 298 20.14 -44.76 3.01
C ALA A 298 20.65 -43.62 2.11
N ASN A 299 21.85 -43.08 2.37
CA ASN A 299 22.42 -41.89 1.72
C ASN A 299 21.53 -40.64 1.83
N ILE A 300 20.72 -40.54 2.89
CA ILE A 300 19.89 -39.36 3.17
C ILE A 300 20.69 -38.48 4.14
N THR A 301 21.21 -37.36 3.63
CA THR A 301 22.16 -36.51 4.37
C THR A 301 21.57 -35.18 4.81
N THR A 302 20.52 -34.71 4.13
CA THR A 302 19.84 -33.43 4.40
C THR A 302 18.37 -33.62 4.77
N VAL A 303 17.83 -32.65 5.52
CA VAL A 303 16.43 -32.64 5.95
C VAL A 303 15.47 -32.57 4.76
N GLY A 304 15.84 -31.83 3.72
CA GLY A 304 15.05 -31.72 2.51
C GLY A 304 14.94 -33.05 1.76
N GLN A 305 16.02 -33.82 1.65
CA GLN A 305 15.98 -35.18 1.09
C GLN A 305 15.09 -36.12 1.90
N LEU A 306 15.08 -35.96 3.23
CA LEU A 306 14.23 -36.74 4.13
C LEU A 306 12.74 -36.41 3.95
N ALA A 307 12.40 -35.13 3.83
CA ALA A 307 11.02 -34.66 3.66
C ALA A 307 10.41 -35.07 2.31
N THR A 308 11.22 -35.23 1.25
CA THR A 308 10.75 -35.73 -0.06
C THR A 308 10.40 -37.22 -0.06
N LYS A 309 10.93 -38.02 0.90
CA LYS A 309 10.67 -39.46 0.95
C LYS A 309 9.33 -39.78 1.57
N THR A 310 8.63 -40.73 0.96
CA THR A 310 7.33 -41.18 1.47
C THR A 310 7.50 -42.20 2.60
N GLU A 311 6.50 -42.31 3.46
CA GLU A 311 6.48 -43.28 4.56
C GLU A 311 6.70 -44.73 4.08
N ALA A 312 6.12 -45.07 2.93
CA ALA A 312 6.25 -46.39 2.31
C ALA A 312 7.66 -46.68 1.78
N GLU A 313 8.40 -45.66 1.36
CA GLU A 313 9.81 -45.80 0.94
C GLU A 313 10.74 -45.96 2.13
N MET A 314 10.46 -45.23 3.22
CA MET A 314 11.26 -45.30 4.44
C MET A 314 11.25 -46.69 5.07
N LEU A 315 10.11 -47.39 5.01
CA LEU A 315 9.97 -48.77 5.49
C LEU A 315 10.72 -49.82 4.67
N LYS A 316 11.20 -49.49 3.47
CA LYS A 316 11.98 -50.42 2.63
C LYS A 316 13.45 -50.47 3.02
N TYR A 317 13.94 -49.50 3.80
CA TYR A 317 15.34 -49.47 4.20
C TYR A 317 15.66 -50.55 5.24
N ARG A 318 16.84 -51.15 5.08
CA ARG A 318 17.31 -52.24 5.94
C ARG A 318 17.44 -51.76 7.39
N ASN A 319 16.87 -52.52 8.33
CA ASN A 319 16.82 -52.21 9.77
C ASN A 319 15.99 -50.97 10.15
N PHE A 320 15.13 -50.49 9.25
CA PHE A 320 14.19 -49.41 9.53
C PHE A 320 12.92 -49.96 10.18
N GLY A 321 12.53 -49.44 11.35
CA GLY A 321 11.41 -49.95 12.13
C GLY A 321 10.36 -48.88 12.43
N LYS A 322 9.14 -49.32 12.79
CA LYS A 322 8.00 -48.43 13.12
C LYS A 322 8.33 -47.38 14.19
N LYS A 323 9.20 -47.72 15.14
CA LYS A 323 9.63 -46.80 16.21
C LYS A 323 10.50 -45.65 15.69
N SER A 324 11.41 -45.92 14.77
CA SER A 324 12.27 -44.89 14.14
C SER A 324 11.48 -44.03 13.14
N LEU A 325 10.47 -44.61 12.50
CA LEU A 325 9.57 -43.86 11.62
C LEU A 325 8.74 -42.81 12.37
N ASN A 326 8.16 -43.20 13.51
CA ASN A 326 7.39 -42.27 14.36
C ASN A 326 8.28 -41.15 14.92
N GLU A 327 9.49 -41.49 15.34
CA GLU A 327 10.48 -40.51 15.84
C GLU A 327 10.85 -39.46 14.77
N ILE A 328 11.06 -39.89 13.52
CA ILE A 328 11.32 -38.98 12.39
C ILE A 328 10.10 -38.10 12.10
N LYS A 329 8.90 -38.67 12.14
CA LYS A 329 7.66 -37.94 11.88
C LYS A 329 7.41 -36.86 12.94
N GLU A 330 7.62 -37.18 14.21
CA GLU A 330 7.50 -36.21 15.31
C GLU A 330 8.51 -35.07 15.15
N LYS A 331 9.78 -35.38 14.83
CA LYS A 331 10.83 -34.38 14.64
C LYS A 331 10.64 -33.51 13.39
N LEU A 332 10.12 -34.05 12.30
CA LEU A 332 9.77 -33.26 11.12
C LEU A 332 8.60 -32.32 11.42
N VAL A 333 7.60 -32.77 12.17
CA VAL A 333 6.46 -31.93 12.58
C VAL A 333 6.89 -30.80 13.51
N GLU A 334 7.84 -31.04 14.43
CA GLU A 334 8.46 -29.98 15.25
C GLU A 334 9.14 -28.90 14.41
N LEU A 335 9.70 -29.27 13.24
CA LEU A 335 10.32 -28.35 12.28
C LEU A 335 9.33 -27.78 11.26
N GLY A 336 8.02 -28.07 11.38
CA GLY A 336 6.99 -27.61 10.46
C GLY A 336 6.97 -28.32 9.10
N LEU A 337 7.62 -29.48 8.98
CA LEU A 337 7.74 -30.27 7.76
C LEU A 337 6.98 -31.61 7.87
N GLY A 338 6.67 -32.23 6.73
CA GLY A 338 6.01 -33.53 6.61
C GLY A 338 6.76 -34.49 5.71
N LEU A 339 6.46 -35.78 5.81
CA LEU A 339 6.98 -36.82 4.91
C LEU A 339 6.18 -36.83 3.60
N GLY A 340 6.87 -36.94 2.47
CA GLY A 340 6.26 -36.97 1.14
C GLY A 340 5.86 -35.59 0.61
N MET A 341 6.48 -34.51 1.10
CA MET A 341 6.26 -33.17 0.57
C MET A 341 6.88 -33.05 -0.83
N ASN A 342 6.13 -32.45 -1.75
CA ASN A 342 6.65 -32.09 -3.06
C ASN A 342 7.42 -30.77 -2.90
N ILE A 343 8.74 -30.86 -2.83
CA ILE A 343 9.63 -29.73 -2.59
C ILE A 343 10.32 -29.40 -3.91
N ASP A 344 10.35 -28.12 -4.28
CA ASP A 344 11.00 -27.69 -5.50
C ASP A 344 12.49 -28.06 -5.52
N PRO A 345 12.99 -28.73 -6.57
CA PRO A 345 14.35 -29.23 -6.63
C PRO A 345 15.42 -28.11 -6.62
N LYS A 346 15.02 -26.86 -6.87
CA LYS A 346 15.90 -25.68 -6.80
C LYS A 346 16.19 -25.21 -5.37
N LEU A 347 15.37 -25.61 -4.39
CA LEU A 347 15.53 -25.28 -2.97
C LEU A 347 16.50 -26.24 -2.24
N LEU A 348 16.85 -27.37 -2.87
CA LEU A 348 17.73 -28.41 -2.34
C LEU A 348 19.14 -28.26 -2.93
N THR A 349 20.17 -28.09 -2.10
CA THR A 349 21.56 -28.23 -2.54
C THR A 349 21.97 -29.70 -2.56
N GLY A 350 21.72 -30.38 -3.68
CA GLY A 350 22.20 -31.74 -3.93
C GLY A 350 21.40 -32.43 -5.04
N ALA A 351 22.08 -32.93 -6.06
CA ALA A 351 21.47 -33.62 -7.19
C ALA A 351 20.58 -34.79 -6.72
N LEU A 352 19.31 -34.75 -7.07
CA LEU A 352 18.43 -35.91 -6.99
C LEU A 352 18.89 -36.94 -8.04
N PRO A 353 18.97 -38.24 -7.72
CA PRO A 353 19.10 -39.26 -8.76
C PRO A 353 17.85 -39.20 -9.63
N SER A 354 18.01 -38.90 -10.92
CA SER A 354 16.89 -38.80 -11.85
C SER A 354 16.21 -40.17 -11.98
N VAL A 355 14.90 -40.18 -11.78
CA VAL A 355 14.07 -41.31 -12.18
C VAL A 355 13.87 -41.18 -13.68
N ALA A 356 14.56 -42.00 -14.46
CA ALA A 356 14.40 -42.04 -15.91
C ALA A 356 12.97 -42.49 -16.26
N VAL A 357 12.22 -41.60 -16.91
CA VAL A 357 10.96 -41.92 -17.58
C VAL A 357 11.31 -42.66 -18.88
N PRO A 358 10.63 -43.76 -19.26
CA PRO A 358 10.89 -44.42 -20.53
C PRO A 358 10.35 -43.52 -21.65
N GLN A 359 11.24 -42.95 -22.48
CA GLN A 359 10.82 -42.24 -23.68
C GLN A 359 10.38 -43.27 -24.73
N LEU A 360 9.09 -43.22 -25.07
CA LEU A 360 8.49 -43.94 -26.17
C LEU A 360 8.79 -43.17 -27.47
N GLY A 361 9.48 -43.81 -28.42
CA GLY A 361 9.59 -43.35 -29.80
C GLY A 361 10.77 -42.41 -30.10
N ALA A 362 11.93 -43.00 -30.40
CA ALA A 362 12.92 -42.44 -31.32
C ALA A 362 13.61 -43.62 -32.01
N GLU A 363 13.73 -43.51 -33.33
CA GLU A 363 14.05 -44.57 -34.28
C GLU A 363 15.44 -45.19 -34.05
N GLU A 364 15.53 -46.51 -34.29
CA GLU A 364 16.77 -47.27 -34.33
C GLU A 364 17.64 -46.82 -35.51
N GLU A 365 18.78 -46.16 -35.23
CA GLU A 365 19.94 -46.25 -36.11
C GLU A 365 20.93 -47.28 -35.53
N ALA A 366 21.10 -48.36 -36.28
CA ALA A 366 21.90 -49.52 -35.94
C ALA A 366 23.41 -49.20 -35.81
N PRO A 367 24.16 -50.00 -35.03
CA PRO A 367 25.55 -49.72 -34.72
C PRO A 367 26.52 -50.19 -35.82
N VAL A 368 27.56 -49.37 -36.05
CA VAL A 368 28.89 -49.69 -36.60
C VAL A 368 28.95 -50.69 -37.76
N GLY A 369 29.12 -50.14 -38.96
CA GLY A 369 29.36 -50.89 -40.19
C GLY A 369 30.70 -51.64 -40.19
N LEU A 370 30.66 -52.86 -40.71
CA LEU A 370 31.77 -53.79 -40.95
C LEU A 370 32.93 -53.20 -41.81
N ALA A 371 32.74 -52.02 -42.41
CA ALA A 371 33.73 -51.32 -43.21
C ALA A 371 34.86 -50.69 -42.36
N ASP A 372 34.58 -50.26 -41.13
CA ASP A 372 35.59 -49.63 -40.25
C ASP A 372 36.52 -50.64 -39.57
N LEU A 373 36.08 -51.90 -39.42
CA LEU A 373 36.88 -53.00 -38.88
C LEU A 373 37.88 -53.60 -39.89
N ILE A 374 37.69 -53.36 -41.19
CA ILE A 374 38.60 -53.84 -42.24
C ILE A 374 39.72 -52.82 -42.51
N ALA A 375 39.48 -51.52 -42.26
CA ALA A 375 40.48 -50.47 -42.43
C ALA A 375 41.58 -50.45 -41.35
N GLN A 376 41.33 -51.04 -40.17
CA GLN A 376 42.30 -51.08 -39.06
C GLN A 376 43.28 -52.26 -39.10
N ASN A 377 43.12 -53.24 -40.02
CA ASN A 377 43.99 -54.42 -40.10
C ASN A 377 44.82 -54.52 -41.40
N LEU A 378 44.96 -53.43 -42.15
CA LEU A 378 45.76 -53.42 -43.40
C LEU A 378 46.96 -52.45 -43.41
N ASN A 379 47.29 -51.84 -42.26
CA ASN A 379 48.43 -50.93 -42.12
C ASN A 379 49.34 -51.26 -40.91
N ASP A 380 49.63 -52.55 -40.71
CA ASP A 380 50.82 -53.03 -40.00
C ASP A 380 51.43 -54.24 -40.73
#